data_AF-A0A941ZIC9-F1
#
_entry.id   AF-A0A941ZIC9-F1
#
_cell.length_a   1.000
_cell.length_b   1.000
_cell.length_c   1.000
_cell.angle_alpha   90.00
_cell.angle_beta   90.00
_cell.angle_gamma   90.00
#
_symmetry.space_group_name_H-M   'P 1'
#
loop_
_entity.id
_entity.type
_entity.pdbx_description
1 polymer ?
#
loop_
_entity_poly.entity_id
_entity_poly.type
_entity_poly.pdbx_seq_one_letter_code
_entity_poly.pdbx_strand_id
1 'polypeptide(L)'
;SYVRALIELAPADEARIERAARSVLGELEPKPETFHARNLAVLNRLGSRLADWNKDGSHGAVLARLRGQLAALCAQLPAQAPERATCGDALAPRAG
;
A
#
# COMPACT_ATOMS: atom_id res chain seq x y z
N SER A 1 1.66 -5.90 11.64
CA SER A 1 2.33 -6.32 10.40
C SER A 1 3.80 -6.00 10.52
N TYR A 2 4.67 -6.73 9.81
CA TYR A 2 6.12 -6.53 9.85
C TYR A 2 6.53 -5.09 9.50
N VAL A 3 5.89 -4.49 8.51
CA VAL A 3 6.12 -3.07 8.12
C VAL A 3 5.93 -2.09 9.29
N ARG A 4 4.92 -2.31 10.15
CA ARG A 4 4.70 -1.46 11.33
C ARG A 4 5.91 -1.48 12.27
N ALA A 5 6.42 -2.68 12.57
CA ALA A 5 7.57 -2.83 13.45
C ALA A 5 8.83 -2.15 12.86
N LEU A 6 9.00 -2.19 11.54
CA LEU A 6 10.10 -1.49 10.88
C LEU A 6 9.98 0.04 10.97
N ILE A 7 8.78 0.58 10.76
CA ILE A 7 8.53 2.03 10.92
C ILE A 7 8.81 2.47 12.37
N GLU A 8 8.41 1.68 13.37
CA GLU A 8 8.59 2.01 14.79
C GLU A 8 10.06 1.88 15.23
N LEU A 9 10.79 0.86 14.76
CA LEU A 9 12.13 0.53 15.23
C LEU A 9 13.27 1.12 14.38
N ALA A 10 13.02 1.35 13.09
CA ALA A 10 14.02 1.80 12.13
C ALA A 10 13.39 2.71 11.05
N PRO A 11 12.78 3.85 11.43
CA PRO A 11 12.08 4.74 10.49
C PRO A 11 12.99 5.33 9.40
N ALA A 12 14.31 5.40 9.64
CA ALA A 12 15.28 5.89 8.66
C ALA A 12 15.72 4.81 7.64
N ASP A 13 15.42 3.53 7.88
CA ASP A 13 15.73 2.44 6.94
C ASP A 13 14.63 2.33 5.87
N GLU A 14 14.53 3.38 5.06
CA GLU A 14 13.55 3.49 3.98
C GLU A 14 13.59 2.28 3.05
N ALA A 15 14.78 1.79 2.72
CA ALA A 15 14.95 0.66 1.81
C ALA A 15 14.36 -0.64 2.38
N ARG A 16 14.49 -0.88 3.68
CA ARG A 16 13.89 -2.05 4.33
C ARG A 16 12.38 -1.91 4.47
N ILE A 17 11.89 -0.71 4.82
CA ILE A 17 10.45 -0.43 4.89
C ILE A 17 9.81 -0.59 3.50
N GLU A 18 10.42 -0.02 2.46
CA GLU A 18 9.97 -0.13 1.07
C GLU A 18 9.90 -1.60 0.66
N ARG A 19 10.97 -2.38 0.83
CA ARG A 19 10.99 -3.81 0.49
C ARG A 19 9.90 -4.60 1.21
N ALA A 20 9.72 -4.37 2.50
CA ALA A 20 8.68 -5.05 3.27
C ALA A 20 7.27 -4.70 2.79
N ALA A 21 7.01 -3.43 2.46
CA ALA A 21 5.74 -3.00 1.90
C ALA A 21 5.52 -3.57 0.48
N ARG A 22 6.56 -3.62 -0.35
CA ARG A 22 6.52 -4.24 -1.69
C ARG A 22 6.20 -5.73 -1.64
N SER A 23 6.71 -6.46 -0.64
CA SER A 23 6.37 -7.88 -0.43
C SER A 23 4.88 -8.06 -0.21
N VAL A 24 4.29 -7.26 0.69
CA VAL A 24 2.83 -7.30 0.96
C VAL A 24 2.03 -7.02 -0.31
N LEU A 25 2.47 -6.08 -1.15
CA LEU A 25 1.81 -5.79 -2.42
C LEU A 25 2.02 -6.90 -3.47
N GLY A 26 3.18 -7.55 -3.47
CA GLY A 26 3.51 -8.63 -4.40
C GLY A 26 2.80 -9.95 -4.08
N GLU A 27 2.33 -10.13 -2.85
CA GLU A 27 1.50 -11.27 -2.44
C GLU A 27 0.04 -11.16 -2.94
N LEU A 28 -0.37 -10.00 -3.46
CA LEU A 28 -1.72 -9.79 -3.99
C LEU A 28 -1.85 -10.36 -5.40
N GLU A 29 -2.84 -11.22 -5.62
CA GLU A 29 -3.21 -11.64 -6.97
C GLU A 29 -4.08 -10.57 -7.67
N PRO A 30 -3.91 -10.32 -8.97
CA PRO A 30 -4.71 -9.35 -9.74
C PRO A 30 -6.11 -9.90 -10.08
N LYS A 31 -6.88 -10.28 -9.05
CA LYS A 31 -8.24 -10.79 -9.17
C LYS A 31 -9.20 -9.83 -8.46
N PRO A 32 -10.43 -9.65 -8.95
CA PRO A 32 -11.43 -8.81 -8.27
C PRO A 32 -11.59 -9.18 -6.79
N GLU A 33 -11.66 -10.49 -6.49
CA GLU A 33 -11.75 -11.07 -5.13
C GLU A 33 -10.64 -10.60 -4.17
N THR A 34 -9.45 -10.29 -4.71
CA THR A 34 -8.31 -9.84 -3.90
C THR A 34 -8.56 -8.48 -3.26
N PHE A 35 -9.40 -7.63 -3.85
CA PHE A 35 -9.68 -6.28 -3.36
C PHE A 35 -10.98 -6.19 -2.55
N HIS A 36 -11.51 -7.33 -2.13
CA HIS A 36 -12.67 -7.41 -1.25
C HIS A 36 -12.27 -7.68 0.20
N ALA A 37 -13.13 -7.24 1.13
CA ALA A 37 -13.08 -7.56 2.55
C ALA A 37 -11.70 -7.41 3.24
N ARG A 38 -11.07 -8.53 3.62
CA ARG A 38 -9.92 -8.59 4.53
C ARG A 38 -8.66 -7.98 3.93
N ASN A 39 -8.41 -8.23 2.64
CA ASN A 39 -7.21 -7.75 1.95
C ASN A 39 -7.25 -6.23 1.81
N LEU A 40 -8.41 -5.68 1.41
CA LEU A 40 -8.63 -4.24 1.40
C LEU A 40 -8.39 -3.63 2.79
N ALA A 41 -8.89 -4.24 3.87
CA ALA A 41 -8.64 -3.76 5.24
C ALA A 41 -7.16 -3.82 5.64
N VAL A 42 -6.37 -4.77 5.12
CA VAL A 42 -4.91 -4.82 5.35
C VAL A 42 -4.21 -3.70 4.60
N LEU A 43 -4.55 -3.49 3.33
CA LEU A 43 -3.95 -2.45 2.50
C LEU A 43 -4.24 -1.05 3.02
N ASN A 44 -5.46 -0.79 3.48
CA ASN A 44 -5.80 0.49 4.09
C ASN A 44 -5.01 0.76 5.37
N ARG A 45 -4.86 -0.26 6.22
CA ARG A 45 -4.02 -0.14 7.43
C ARG A 45 -2.53 0.02 7.11
N LEU A 46 -2.06 -0.50 5.98
CA LEU A 46 -0.70 -0.24 5.49
C LEU A 46 -0.58 1.21 5.00
N GLY A 47 -1.57 1.69 4.25
CA GLY A 47 -1.67 3.07 3.76
C GLY A 47 -1.59 4.11 4.86
N SER A 48 -2.44 4.00 5.88
CA SER A 48 -2.43 4.92 7.02
C SER A 48 -1.07 4.95 7.72
N ARG A 49 -0.43 3.80 7.96
CA ARG A 49 0.89 3.77 8.61
C ARG A 49 1.99 4.41 7.77
N LEU A 50 1.97 4.19 6.46
CA LEU A 50 2.94 4.82 5.55
C LEU A 50 2.70 6.33 5.45
N ALA A 51 1.44 6.76 5.49
CA ALA A 51 1.10 8.19 5.54
C ALA A 51 1.56 8.84 6.86
N ASP A 52 1.34 8.18 8.00
CA ASP A 52 1.80 8.63 9.31
C ASP A 52 3.33 8.69 9.38
N TRP A 53 4.00 7.67 8.82
CA TRP A 53 5.46 7.65 8.71
C TRP A 53 5.96 8.83 7.88
N ASN A 54 5.29 9.18 6.78
CA ASN A 54 5.61 10.31 5.91
C ASN A 54 4.98 11.65 6.36
N LYS A 55 4.60 11.81 7.63
CA LYS A 55 3.88 13.02 8.08
C LYS A 55 4.71 14.31 7.94
N ASP A 56 6.04 14.19 8.00
CA ASP A 56 7.00 15.28 7.78
C ASP A 56 7.34 15.51 6.28
N GLY A 57 6.86 14.63 5.39
CA GLY A 57 7.12 14.66 3.95
C GLY A 57 8.45 14.03 3.51
N SER A 58 9.28 13.54 4.43
CA SER A 58 10.64 13.05 4.14
C SER A 58 10.66 11.78 3.28
N HIS A 59 9.60 10.97 3.31
CA HIS A 59 9.53 9.64 2.70
C HIS A 59 8.64 9.60 1.44
N GLY A 60 8.32 10.75 0.85
CA GLY A 60 7.36 10.87 -0.25
C GLY A 60 7.73 10.04 -1.48
N ALA A 61 9.03 9.91 -1.78
CA ALA A 61 9.52 9.11 -2.90
C ALA A 61 9.22 7.61 -2.72
N VAL A 62 9.37 7.08 -1.51
CA VAL A 62 9.02 5.68 -1.18
C VAL A 62 7.52 5.46 -1.36
N LEU A 63 6.70 6.38 -0.84
CA LEU A 63 5.24 6.29 -0.97
C LEU A 63 4.80 6.35 -2.44
N ALA A 64 5.40 7.22 -3.25
CA ALA A 64 5.11 7.30 -4.68
C ALA A 64 5.44 5.99 -5.41
N ARG A 65 6.59 5.37 -5.10
CA ARG A 65 6.98 4.06 -5.65
C ARG A 65 6.02 2.94 -5.28
N LEU A 66 5.57 2.90 -4.02
CA LEU A 66 4.60 1.90 -3.55
C LEU A 66 3.22 2.07 -4.21
N ARG A 67 2.75 3.32 -4.33
CA ARG A 67 1.51 3.63 -5.06
C ARG A 67 1.60 3.26 -6.54
N GLY A 68 2.76 3.49 -7.18
CA GLY A 68 2.99 3.06 -8.56
C GLY A 68 2.90 1.54 -8.75
N GLN A 69 3.47 0.76 -7.83
CA GLN A 69 3.36 -0.71 -7.87
C GLN A 69 1.90 -1.16 -7.70
N LEU A 70 1.17 -0.58 -6.74
CA LEU A 70 -0.23 -0.89 -6.55
C LEU A 70 -1.07 -0.51 -7.78
N ALA A 71 -0.85 0.67 -8.36
CA ALA A 71 -1.54 1.11 -9.58
C ALA A 71 -1.31 0.14 -10.75
N ALA A 72 -0.08 -0.36 -10.92
CA ALA A 72 0.23 -1.38 -11.92
C ALA A 72 -0.52 -2.69 -11.68
N LEU A 73 -0.70 -3.10 -10.41
CA LEU A 73 -1.52 -4.25 -10.05
C LEU A 73 -3.01 -3.99 -10.33
N CYS A 74 -3.53 -2.81 -9.98
CA CYS A 74 -4.92 -2.44 -10.27
C CYS A 74 -5.21 -2.44 -11.78
N ALA A 75 -4.26 -2.01 -12.59
CA ALA A 75 -4.38 -2.01 -14.06
C ALA A 75 -4.52 -3.42 -14.65
N GLN A 76 -4.13 -4.47 -13.93
CA GLN A 76 -4.32 -5.86 -14.37
C GLN A 76 -5.74 -6.39 -14.14
N LEU A 77 -6.55 -5.70 -13.33
CA LEU A 77 -7.97 -6.02 -13.16
C LEU A 77 -8.76 -5.70 -14.45
N PRO A 78 -9.93 -6.31 -14.68
CA PRO A 78 -10.79 -5.97 -15.82
C PRO A 78 -11.16 -4.48 -15.84
N ALA A 79 -11.21 -3.86 -17.03
CA ALA A 79 -11.38 -2.42 -17.14
C ALA A 79 -12.71 -1.87 -16.64
N GLN A 80 -13.75 -2.69 -16.71
CA GLN A 80 -15.11 -2.37 -16.29
C GLN A 80 -15.34 -2.65 -14.80
N ALA A 81 -14.34 -3.25 -14.12
CA ALA A 81 -14.49 -3.73 -12.75
C ALA A 81 -14.44 -2.55 -11.76
N PRO A 82 -15.47 -2.34 -10.91
CA PRO A 82 -15.44 -1.29 -9.89
C PRO A 82 -14.27 -1.47 -8.91
N GLU A 83 -13.74 -2.69 -8.77
CA GLU A 83 -12.58 -3.03 -7.98
C GLU A 83 -11.30 -2.28 -8.41
N ARG A 84 -11.22 -1.79 -9.66
CA ARG A 84 -10.11 -0.91 -10.07
C ARG A 84 -10.06 0.37 -9.25
N ALA A 85 -11.20 0.99 -8.97
CA ALA A 85 -11.27 2.19 -8.14
C ALA A 85 -10.92 1.86 -6.69
N THR A 86 -11.52 0.80 -6.14
CA THR A 86 -11.22 0.30 -4.78
C THR A 86 -9.74 -0.04 -4.58
N CYS A 87 -9.12 -0.63 -5.59
CA CYS A 87 -7.69 -0.93 -5.61
C CYS A 87 -6.85 0.35 -5.67
N GLY A 88 -7.22 1.33 -6.49
CA GLY A 88 -6.51 2.61 -6.59
C GLY A 88 -6.58 3.45 -5.31
N ASP A 89 -7.69 3.35 -4.57
CA ASP A 89 -7.88 4.00 -3.28
C ASP A 89 -7.18 3.25 -2.14
N ALA A 90 -6.79 2.00 -2.35
CA ALA A 90 -5.98 1.28 -1.39
C ALA A 90 -4.60 1.97 -1.26
N LEU A 91 -4.04 2.01 -0.05
CA LEU A 91 -2.86 2.82 0.30
C LEU A 91 -3.04 4.36 0.26
N ALA A 92 -4.24 4.88 -0.02
CA ALA A 92 -4.51 6.29 0.21
C ALA A 92 -4.46 6.63 1.72
N PRO A 93 -3.99 7.82 2.11
CA PRO A 93 -4.17 8.32 3.47
C PRO A 93 -5.68 8.36 3.73
N ARG A 94 -6.17 7.60 4.71
CA ARG A 94 -7.54 7.79 5.17
C ARG A 94 -7.55 8.95 6.15
N ALA A 95 -8.27 10.01 5.80
CA ALA A 95 -8.79 10.92 6.81
C ALA A 95 -9.67 10.07 7.74
N GLY A 96 -9.25 9.95 8.99
CA GLY A 96 -10.09 9.41 10.07
C GLY A 96 -11.19 10.41 10.40
#